data_AF-A0A0F3M7I3-F1
#
_entry.id   AF-A0A0F3M7I3-F1
#
_cell.length_a   1.000
_cell.length_b   1.000
_cell.length_c   1.000
_cell.angle_alpha   90.00
_cell.angle_beta   90.00
_cell.angle_gamma   90.00
#
_symmetry.space_group_name_H-M   'P 1'
#
loop_
_entity.id
_entity.type
_entity.pdbx_description
1 polymer ?
#
loop_
_entity_poly.entity_id
_entity_poly.type
_entity_poly.pdbx_seq_one_letter_code
_entity_poly.pdbx_strand_id
1 'polypeptide(L)'
;MRLNENISFLIWYCLFLEALPIYAVLGVGKYKILGQTIDDAVGEAFDKTARLLKLGYPGGPIIEKLASKGDPHKYSLPLSMVKKSGCDLSFSGLKTAVKQLIFSIESLSEKVICDICASFQYTVVQILLCRSINAIKLFESYCSNNFKINRKNYFVISGGVAANQYLRQNI
;
A
#
# COMPACT_ATOMS: atom_id res chain seq x y z
N MET A 1 1.22 -0.27 -28.17
CA MET A 1 2.70 -0.28 -28.35
C MET A 1 3.23 -1.62 -27.85
N ARG A 2 3.62 -2.54 -28.73
CA ARG A 2 4.28 -3.80 -28.37
C ARG A 2 5.77 -3.50 -28.16
N LEU A 3 6.30 -3.82 -26.98
CA LEU A 3 7.72 -3.65 -26.65
C LEU A 3 8.51 -4.75 -27.35
N ASN A 4 9.28 -4.38 -28.39
CA ASN A 4 10.13 -5.26 -29.18
C ASN A 4 11.35 -5.76 -28.39
N GLU A 5 11.82 -6.94 -28.80
CA GLU A 5 12.83 -7.83 -28.21
C GLU A 5 14.27 -7.29 -28.12
N ASN A 6 14.50 -5.98 -28.35
CA ASN A 6 15.85 -5.38 -28.41
C ASN A 6 16.10 -4.27 -27.38
N ILE A 7 15.41 -4.31 -26.24
CA ILE A 7 15.80 -3.51 -25.08
C ILE A 7 16.69 -4.37 -24.20
N SER A 8 17.93 -3.95 -23.98
CA SER A 8 18.84 -4.61 -23.03
C SER A 8 18.27 -4.49 -21.61
N PHE A 9 17.47 -5.48 -21.20
CA PHE A 9 16.79 -5.50 -19.90
C PHE A 9 17.75 -5.87 -18.77
N LEU A 10 18.19 -4.87 -18.04
CA LEU A 10 18.51 -4.98 -16.61
C LEU A 10 17.95 -3.73 -15.93
N ILE A 11 16.63 -3.67 -15.87
CA ILE A 11 15.84 -2.62 -15.21
C ILE A 11 14.80 -3.38 -14.38
N TRP A 12 14.88 -3.25 -13.06
CA TRP A 12 14.14 -4.09 -12.13
C TRP A 12 13.13 -3.23 -11.37
N TYR A 13 11.86 -3.67 -11.39
CA TYR A 13 10.72 -2.95 -10.85
C TYR A 13 10.23 -3.68 -9.60
N CYS A 14 9.90 -2.94 -8.56
CA CYS A 14 8.87 -3.32 -7.60
C CYS A 14 7.55 -2.78 -8.16
N LEU A 15 6.48 -3.58 -8.24
CA LEU A 15 5.18 -3.16 -8.76
C LEU A 15 4.11 -3.41 -7.69
N PHE A 16 3.34 -2.40 -7.34
CA PHE A 16 2.02 -2.60 -6.72
C PHE A 16 1.01 -2.58 -7.86
N LEU A 17 0.42 -3.71 -8.22
CA LEU A 17 -0.86 -3.74 -8.95
C LEU A 17 -1.96 -3.72 -7.91
N GLU A 18 -3.03 -2.95 -8.09
CA GLU A 18 -4.35 -2.99 -7.39
C GLU A 18 -4.44 -3.78 -6.08
N ALA A 19 -3.51 -3.56 -5.16
CA ALA A 19 -3.32 -4.41 -4.00
C ALA A 19 -3.20 -5.92 -4.24
N LEU A 20 -2.46 -6.37 -5.26
CA LEU A 20 -1.52 -7.51 -5.29
C LEU A 20 -1.05 -7.91 -6.69
N PRO A 21 0.07 -8.66 -6.82
CA PRO A 21 1.23 -8.88 -5.90
C PRO A 21 2.33 -7.80 -5.94
N ILE A 22 3.26 -7.86 -4.97
CA ILE A 22 4.58 -7.20 -5.04
C ILE A 22 5.51 -8.10 -5.86
N TYR A 23 6.02 -7.59 -6.97
CA TYR A 23 6.92 -8.32 -7.87
C TYR A 23 8.33 -7.80 -7.86
N ALA A 24 9.31 -8.69 -8.00
CA ALA A 24 10.59 -8.38 -8.62
C ALA A 24 10.49 -8.67 -10.11
N VAL A 25 10.71 -7.66 -10.94
CA VAL A 25 10.79 -7.82 -12.40
C VAL A 25 12.23 -8.09 -12.80
N LEU A 26 12.51 -9.33 -13.23
CA LEU A 26 13.84 -9.80 -13.65
C LEU A 26 14.10 -9.60 -15.15
N GLY A 27 13.06 -9.22 -15.89
CA GLY A 27 13.05 -9.02 -17.33
C GLY A 27 11.63 -9.12 -17.87
N VAL A 28 11.44 -8.89 -19.16
CA VAL A 28 10.12 -9.06 -19.80
C VAL A 28 9.65 -10.50 -19.62
N GLY A 29 8.43 -10.67 -19.08
CA GLY A 29 7.86 -11.99 -18.80
C GLY A 29 8.53 -12.75 -17.64
N LYS A 30 9.56 -12.18 -16.99
CA LYS A 30 10.28 -12.81 -15.89
C LYS A 30 9.98 -12.08 -14.59
N TYR A 31 9.03 -12.60 -13.84
CA TYR A 31 8.55 -12.00 -12.61
C TYR A 31 8.73 -12.98 -11.45
N LYS A 32 9.15 -12.47 -10.30
CA LYS A 32 9.16 -13.21 -9.04
C LYS A 32 8.25 -12.49 -8.05
N ILE A 33 7.29 -13.19 -7.47
CA ILE A 33 6.49 -12.65 -6.38
C ILE A 33 7.38 -12.55 -5.15
N LEU A 34 7.46 -11.35 -4.57
CA LEU A 34 8.15 -11.10 -3.31
C LEU A 34 7.17 -11.07 -2.13
N GLY A 35 5.93 -10.66 -2.37
CA GLY A 35 4.87 -10.65 -1.36
C GLY A 35 3.48 -10.48 -1.96
N GLN A 36 2.49 -10.92 -1.19
CA GLN A 36 1.08 -10.87 -1.53
C GLN A 36 0.20 -10.52 -0.32
N THR A 37 -1.05 -10.14 -0.55
CA THR A 37 -2.06 -9.87 0.46
C THR A 37 -2.56 -11.23 0.87
N ILE A 38 -2.72 -11.35 2.17
CA ILE A 38 -3.23 -12.56 2.79
C ILE A 38 -4.76 -12.51 2.83
N ASP A 39 -5.33 -11.30 2.81
CA ASP A 39 -6.76 -11.05 2.95
C ASP A 39 -7.31 -10.11 1.85
N ASP A 40 -7.50 -8.83 2.18
CA ASP A 40 -8.14 -7.85 1.32
C ASP A 40 -7.10 -7.07 0.52
N ALA A 41 -7.55 -6.59 -0.64
CA ALA A 41 -6.90 -5.50 -1.33
C ALA A 41 -6.90 -4.22 -0.47
N VAL A 42 -5.86 -3.38 -0.58
CA VAL A 42 -5.84 -2.05 0.03
C VAL A 42 -6.99 -1.18 -0.49
N GLY A 43 -7.34 -1.25 -1.78
CA GLY A 43 -8.51 -0.55 -2.33
C GLY A 43 -9.81 -0.97 -1.65
N GLU A 44 -9.97 -2.28 -1.42
CA GLU A 44 -11.11 -2.81 -0.67
C GLU A 44 -11.10 -2.36 0.80
N ALA A 45 -9.92 -2.22 1.42
CA ALA A 45 -9.81 -1.62 2.75
C ALA A 45 -10.27 -0.15 2.77
N PHE A 46 -9.92 0.64 1.76
CA PHE A 46 -10.47 2.00 1.60
C PHE A 46 -12.00 1.97 1.43
N ASP A 47 -12.53 1.13 0.54
CA ASP A 47 -13.96 1.05 0.26
C ASP A 47 -14.78 0.60 1.49
N LYS A 48 -14.27 -0.38 2.24
CA LYS A 48 -14.92 -0.86 3.47
C LYS A 48 -14.89 0.21 4.57
N THR A 49 -13.78 0.92 4.74
CA THR A 49 -13.69 2.03 5.69
C THR A 49 -14.65 3.15 5.33
N ALA A 50 -14.72 3.54 4.05
CA ALA A 50 -15.67 4.56 3.58
C ALA A 50 -17.12 4.14 3.82
N ARG A 51 -17.44 2.85 3.61
CA ARG A 51 -18.77 2.30 3.90
C ARG A 51 -19.10 2.34 5.39
N LEU A 52 -18.16 2.00 6.27
CA LEU A 52 -18.35 2.09 7.74
C LEU A 52 -18.65 3.52 8.19
N LEU A 53 -18.02 4.51 7.55
CA LEU A 53 -18.23 5.93 7.79
C LEU A 53 -19.42 6.52 7.01
N LYS A 54 -20.17 5.69 6.25
CA LYS A 54 -21.31 6.10 5.41
C LYS A 54 -20.98 7.18 4.37
N LEU A 55 -19.77 7.13 3.81
CA LEU A 55 -19.24 8.16 2.89
C LEU A 55 -19.51 7.89 1.40
N GLY A 56 -19.98 6.68 1.04
CA GLY A 56 -20.23 6.28 -0.35
C GLY A 56 -19.07 5.53 -1.00
N TYR A 57 -19.07 5.49 -2.33
CA TYR A 57 -18.12 4.75 -3.19
C TYR A 57 -17.77 5.57 -4.45
N PRO A 58 -16.53 5.54 -4.98
CA PRO A 58 -15.36 4.78 -4.51
C PRO A 58 -14.74 5.40 -3.25
N GLY A 59 -14.35 4.55 -2.30
CA GLY A 59 -13.88 4.97 -0.98
C GLY A 59 -12.51 5.64 -0.98
N GLY A 60 -11.61 5.22 -1.88
CA GLY A 60 -10.24 5.75 -1.97
C GLY A 60 -10.18 7.28 -2.11
N PRO A 61 -10.75 7.87 -3.19
CA PRO A 61 -10.75 9.32 -3.38
C PRO A 61 -11.49 10.10 -2.29
N ILE A 62 -12.55 9.53 -1.73
CA ILE A 62 -13.36 10.19 -0.69
C ILE A 62 -12.58 10.26 0.62
N ILE A 63 -11.97 9.15 1.04
CA ILE A 63 -11.12 9.10 2.23
C ILE A 63 -9.93 10.04 2.07
N GLU A 64 -9.27 10.05 0.91
CA GLU A 64 -8.14 10.94 0.67
C GLU A 64 -8.52 12.42 0.85
N LYS A 65 -9.65 12.83 0.28
CA LYS A 65 -10.15 14.20 0.40
C LYS A 65 -10.42 14.59 1.86
N LEU A 66 -11.01 13.69 2.64
CA LEU A 66 -11.33 13.96 4.06
C LEU A 66 -10.08 13.88 4.95
N ALA A 67 -9.18 12.94 4.67
CA ALA A 67 -7.91 12.77 5.36
C ALA A 67 -7.05 14.03 5.28
N SER A 68 -7.09 14.76 4.16
CA SER A 68 -6.35 16.04 4.02
C SER A 68 -6.75 17.12 5.04
N LYS A 69 -7.91 16.97 5.71
CA LYS A 69 -8.42 17.89 6.73
C LYS A 69 -8.31 17.32 8.16
N GLY A 70 -7.83 16.08 8.28
CA GLY A 70 -7.71 15.35 9.54
C GLY A 70 -6.30 15.42 10.12
N ASP A 71 -6.18 14.99 11.37
CA ASP A 71 -4.91 14.72 12.01
C ASP A 71 -4.53 13.23 11.82
N PRO A 72 -3.46 12.92 11.07
CA PRO A 72 -3.02 11.54 10.81
C PRO A 72 -2.51 10.81 12.05
N HIS A 73 -2.26 11.51 13.16
CA HIS A 73 -1.77 10.95 14.41
C HIS A 73 -2.83 10.91 15.50
N LYS A 74 -4.08 11.30 15.19
CA LYS A 74 -5.16 11.36 16.18
C LYS A 74 -5.48 9.99 16.79
N TYR A 75 -5.50 8.95 15.96
CA TYR A 75 -5.85 7.60 16.38
C TYR A 75 -4.72 6.63 16.05
N SER A 76 -4.27 5.89 17.07
CA SER A 76 -3.27 4.84 16.90
C SER A 76 -3.96 3.57 16.38
N LEU A 77 -3.65 3.20 15.14
CA LEU A 77 -4.19 2.02 14.48
C LEU A 77 -3.09 0.96 14.28
N PRO A 78 -3.45 -0.33 14.25
CA PRO A 78 -2.47 -1.40 14.21
C PRO A 78 -1.72 -1.46 12.87
N LEU A 79 -0.40 -1.49 12.95
CA LEU A 79 0.50 -1.75 11.82
C LEU A 79 0.63 -3.27 11.58
N SER A 80 -0.38 -3.86 10.96
CA SER A 80 -0.42 -5.28 10.61
C SER A 80 0.84 -5.72 9.87
N MET A 81 1.33 -6.92 10.19
CA MET A 81 2.48 -7.57 9.55
C MET A 81 3.83 -6.85 9.70
N VAL A 82 3.92 -5.64 10.28
CA VAL A 82 5.16 -4.85 10.32
C VAL A 82 6.32 -5.59 11.01
N LYS A 83 6.05 -6.43 12.01
CA LYS A 83 7.06 -7.23 12.73
C LYS A 83 7.38 -8.59 12.12
N LYS A 84 6.63 -9.03 11.10
CA LYS A 84 6.87 -10.33 10.44
C LYS A 84 7.88 -10.19 9.30
N SER A 85 8.70 -11.21 9.13
CA SER A 85 9.57 -11.36 7.95
C SER A 85 8.74 -11.48 6.67
N GLY A 86 9.36 -11.14 5.54
CA GLY A 86 8.71 -11.16 4.23
C GLY A 86 8.01 -9.85 3.85
N CYS A 87 7.28 -9.91 2.74
CA CYS A 87 6.67 -8.74 2.09
C CYS A 87 5.15 -8.84 2.01
N ASP A 88 4.55 -9.85 2.64
CA ASP A 88 3.11 -10.05 2.61
C ASP A 88 2.37 -8.92 3.34
N LEU A 89 1.20 -8.59 2.80
CA LEU A 89 0.33 -7.51 3.23
C LEU A 89 -0.93 -8.08 3.89
N SER A 90 -1.49 -7.36 4.85
CA SER A 90 -2.78 -7.70 5.46
C SER A 90 -3.44 -6.45 6.01
N PHE A 91 -4.72 -6.28 5.67
CA PHE A 91 -5.54 -5.14 6.09
C PHE A 91 -6.75 -5.56 6.93
N SER A 92 -7.00 -6.86 7.16
CA SER A 92 -8.08 -7.35 8.04
C SER A 92 -8.04 -6.79 9.46
N GLY A 93 -6.85 -6.82 10.10
CA GLY A 93 -6.66 -6.27 11.44
C GLY A 93 -6.92 -4.76 11.51
N LEU A 94 -6.46 -4.01 10.50
CA LEU A 94 -6.68 -2.57 10.39
C LEU A 94 -8.17 -2.23 10.26
N LYS A 95 -8.89 -2.94 9.37
CA LYS A 95 -10.35 -2.76 9.20
C LYS A 95 -11.10 -3.03 10.50
N THR A 96 -10.74 -4.09 11.21
CA THR A 96 -11.38 -4.44 12.48
C THR A 96 -11.15 -3.34 13.53
N ALA A 97 -9.92 -2.83 13.63
CA ALA A 97 -9.60 -1.74 14.55
C ALA A 97 -10.34 -0.44 14.21
N VAL A 98 -10.41 -0.06 12.93
CA VAL A 98 -11.19 1.10 12.48
C VAL A 98 -12.67 0.93 12.80
N LYS A 99 -13.23 -0.26 12.55
CA LYS A 99 -14.62 -0.58 12.90
C LYS A 99 -14.85 -0.39 14.40
N GLN A 100 -14.00 -0.97 15.25
CA GLN A 100 -14.10 -0.82 16.70
C GLN A 100 -13.98 0.64 17.16
N LEU A 101 -13.06 1.39 16.58
CA LEU A 101 -12.90 2.82 16.85
C LEU A 101 -14.18 3.59 16.55
N ILE A 102 -14.77 3.37 15.36
CA ILE A 102 -16.02 4.02 14.95
C ILE A 102 -17.15 3.70 15.95
N PHE A 103 -17.28 2.44 16.38
CA PHE A 103 -18.30 2.03 17.35
C PHE A 103 -18.07 2.57 18.77
N SER A 104 -16.83 2.90 19.13
CA SER A 104 -16.50 3.46 20.44
C SER A 104 -16.78 4.96 20.57
N ILE A 105 -17.04 5.64 19.45
CA ILE A 105 -17.28 7.08 19.41
C ILE A 105 -18.79 7.34 19.43
N GLU A 106 -19.26 8.12 20.41
CA GLU A 106 -20.67 8.45 20.58
C GLU A 106 -21.26 9.25 19.41
N SER A 107 -20.48 10.17 18.81
CA SER A 107 -20.92 11.01 17.70
C SER A 107 -19.82 11.22 16.66
N LEU A 108 -20.12 10.87 15.41
CA LEU A 108 -19.24 11.04 14.26
C LEU A 108 -19.42 12.44 13.66
N SER A 109 -18.85 13.45 14.33
CA SER A 109 -18.75 14.79 13.76
C SER A 109 -17.85 14.80 12.52
N GLU A 110 -17.97 15.83 11.68
CA GLU A 110 -17.13 15.97 10.48
C GLU A 110 -15.63 15.92 10.82
N LYS A 111 -15.23 16.57 11.92
CA LYS A 111 -13.82 16.57 12.37
C LYS A 111 -13.36 15.17 12.75
N VAL A 112 -14.17 14.42 13.50
CA VAL A 112 -13.86 13.04 13.87
C VAL A 112 -13.72 12.15 12.64
N ILE A 113 -14.63 12.28 11.66
CA ILE A 113 -14.55 11.52 10.40
C ILE A 113 -13.24 11.84 9.65
N CYS A 114 -12.87 13.13 9.56
CA CYS A 114 -11.62 13.54 8.93
C CYS A 114 -10.40 12.93 9.64
N ASP A 115 -10.38 12.95 10.98
CA ASP A 115 -9.29 12.39 11.78
C ASP A 115 -9.18 10.87 11.66
N ILE A 116 -10.31 10.15 11.59
CA ILE A 116 -10.33 8.70 11.31
C ILE A 116 -9.78 8.42 9.91
N CYS A 117 -10.22 9.19 8.90
CA CYS A 117 -9.74 9.04 7.52
C CYS A 117 -8.23 9.27 7.44
N ALA A 118 -7.73 10.33 8.10
CA ALA A 118 -6.30 10.67 8.13
C ALA A 118 -5.48 9.58 8.82
N SER A 119 -5.89 9.15 10.02
CA SER A 119 -5.20 8.10 10.78
C SER A 119 -5.19 6.77 10.02
N PHE A 120 -6.29 6.42 9.36
CA PHE A 120 -6.39 5.23 8.52
C PHE A 120 -5.46 5.31 7.31
N GLN A 121 -5.52 6.40 6.53
CA GLN A 121 -4.69 6.57 5.34
C GLN A 121 -3.20 6.54 5.70
N TYR A 122 -2.81 7.26 6.76
CA TYR A 122 -1.45 7.23 7.30
C TYR A 122 -1.01 5.80 7.62
N THR A 123 -1.83 5.04 8.34
CA THR A 123 -1.50 3.67 8.74
C THR A 123 -1.35 2.73 7.53
N VAL A 124 -2.21 2.87 6.52
CA VAL A 124 -2.07 2.14 5.25
C VAL A 124 -0.74 2.43 4.57
N VAL A 125 -0.33 3.70 4.49
CA VAL A 125 0.95 4.13 3.91
C VAL A 125 2.11 3.50 4.66
N GLN A 126 2.09 3.53 6.00
CA GLN A 126 3.15 2.96 6.82
C GLN A 126 3.31 1.45 6.60
N ILE A 127 2.19 0.72 6.47
CA ILE A 127 2.22 -0.72 6.14
C ILE A 127 2.87 -0.93 4.77
N LEU A 128 2.41 -0.20 3.74
CA LEU A 128 2.94 -0.32 2.37
C LEU A 128 4.42 0.03 2.28
N LEU A 129 4.84 1.13 2.90
CA LEU A 129 6.24 1.56 2.95
C LEU A 129 7.11 0.50 3.61
N CYS A 130 6.70 -0.02 4.77
CA CYS A 130 7.44 -1.05 5.48
C CYS A 130 7.62 -2.33 4.63
N ARG A 131 6.56 -2.80 3.97
CA ARG A 131 6.65 -3.99 3.10
C ARG A 131 7.46 -3.73 1.84
N SER A 132 7.38 -2.52 1.29
CA SER A 132 8.17 -2.09 0.12
C SER A 132 9.67 -2.10 0.43
N ILE A 133 10.07 -1.57 1.59
CA ILE A 133 11.47 -1.60 2.04
C ILE A 133 11.96 -3.05 2.21
N ASN A 134 11.14 -3.93 2.78
CA ASN A 134 11.49 -5.35 2.88
C ASN A 134 11.66 -5.99 1.50
N ALA A 135 10.78 -5.66 0.55
CA ALA A 135 10.85 -6.18 -0.81
C ALA A 135 12.12 -5.72 -1.53
N ILE A 136 12.51 -4.45 -1.37
CA ILE A 136 13.76 -3.91 -1.91
C ILE A 136 14.96 -4.66 -1.32
N LYS A 137 15.02 -4.86 -0.01
CA LYS A 137 16.12 -5.61 0.64
C LYS A 137 16.21 -7.06 0.20
N LEU A 138 15.07 -7.74 0.08
CA LEU A 138 14.99 -9.11 -0.43
C LEU A 138 15.46 -9.18 -1.88
N PHE A 139 15.08 -8.19 -2.67
CA PHE A 139 15.46 -8.06 -4.07
C PHE A 139 16.98 -7.83 -4.23
N GLU A 140 17.56 -6.92 -3.45
CA GLU A 140 18.99 -6.64 -3.43
C GLU A 140 19.82 -7.87 -3.02
N SER A 141 19.35 -8.61 -2.02
CA SER A 141 19.98 -9.86 -1.57
C SER A 141 19.92 -10.94 -2.64
N TYR A 142 18.79 -11.05 -3.34
CA TYR A 142 18.66 -11.98 -4.47
C TYR A 142 19.59 -11.59 -5.62
N CYS A 143 19.69 -10.30 -5.94
CA CYS A 143 20.55 -9.83 -7.03
C CYS A 143 22.03 -10.00 -6.73
N SER A 144 22.49 -9.62 -5.54
CA SER A 144 23.91 -9.73 -5.17
C SER A 144 24.47 -11.14 -5.32
N ASN A 145 23.63 -12.16 -5.16
CA ASN A 145 24.00 -13.57 -5.29
C ASN A 145 23.89 -14.12 -6.73
N ASN A 146 23.25 -13.41 -7.65
CA ASN A 146 22.88 -13.95 -8.97
C ASN A 146 23.27 -13.04 -10.16
N PHE A 147 23.49 -11.74 -9.94
CA PHE A 147 23.69 -10.74 -10.98
C PHE A 147 24.70 -9.66 -10.55
N LYS A 148 25.55 -9.17 -11.46
CA LYS A 148 26.33 -7.95 -11.24
C LYS A 148 25.39 -6.73 -11.31
N ILE A 149 25.11 -6.11 -10.17
CA ILE A 149 24.29 -4.89 -10.09
C ILE A 149 25.11 -3.70 -10.61
N ASN A 150 24.94 -3.35 -11.88
CA ASN A 150 25.68 -2.26 -12.54
C ASN A 150 24.81 -1.06 -12.95
N ARG A 151 23.55 -0.94 -12.48
CA ARG A 151 22.61 0.10 -12.93
C ARG A 151 21.65 0.59 -11.84
N LYS A 152 21.00 1.73 -12.12
CA LYS A 152 19.97 2.36 -11.27
C LYS A 152 18.79 1.41 -11.03
N ASN A 153 18.38 1.28 -9.77
CA ASN A 153 17.16 0.59 -9.36
C ASN A 153 15.96 1.54 -9.42
N TYR A 154 14.79 1.04 -9.82
CA TYR A 154 13.55 1.81 -9.87
C TYR A 154 12.48 1.14 -9.01
N PHE A 155 11.77 1.96 -8.24
CA PHE A 155 10.59 1.54 -7.50
C PHE A 155 9.35 2.10 -8.19
N VAL A 156 8.39 1.23 -8.52
CA VAL A 156 7.21 1.62 -9.31
C VAL A 156 5.92 1.26 -8.58
N ILE A 157 5.00 2.21 -8.53
CA ILE A 157 3.67 2.00 -7.96
C ILE A 157 2.69 2.12 -9.13
N SER A 158 1.73 1.20 -9.22
CA SER A 158 0.71 1.20 -10.26
C SER A 158 -0.69 0.89 -9.67
N GLY A 159 -1.72 0.94 -10.51
CA GLY A 159 -3.11 0.70 -10.10
C GLY A 159 -3.75 1.86 -9.33
N GLY A 160 -4.98 1.66 -8.85
CA GLY A 160 -5.79 2.72 -8.21
C GLY A 160 -5.16 3.33 -6.96
N VAL A 161 -4.29 2.58 -6.27
CA VAL A 161 -3.52 3.05 -5.11
C VAL A 161 -2.52 4.15 -5.51
N ALA A 162 -1.93 4.06 -6.70
CA ALA A 162 -0.99 5.05 -7.22
C ALA A 162 -1.67 6.40 -7.55
N ALA A 163 -3.00 6.42 -7.68
CA ALA A 163 -3.75 7.65 -7.90
C ALA A 163 -3.86 8.52 -6.63
N ASN A 164 -3.69 7.91 -5.46
CA ASN A 164 -3.69 8.60 -4.18
C ASN A 164 -2.40 9.40 -4.01
N GLN A 165 -2.50 10.72 -3.97
CA GLN A 165 -1.38 11.64 -3.90
C GLN A 165 -0.63 11.52 -2.57
N TYR A 166 -1.35 11.32 -1.47
CA TYR A 166 -0.70 11.13 -0.17
C TYR A 166 0.21 9.89 -0.18
N LEU A 167 -0.27 8.77 -0.70
CA LEU A 167 0.52 7.55 -0.88
C LEU A 167 1.73 7.80 -1.79
N ARG A 168 1.52 8.43 -2.95
CA ARG A 168 2.59 8.72 -3.91
C ARG A 168 3.70 9.61 -3.36
N GLN A 169 3.39 10.50 -2.43
CA GLN A 169 4.38 11.41 -1.83
C GLN A 169 5.16 10.77 -0.67
N ASN A 170 4.67 9.68 -0.10
CA ASN A 170 5.18 9.10 1.16
C ASN A 170 5.67 7.65 1.04
N ILE A 171 5.70 7.08 -0.18
CA ILE A 171 6.28 5.77 -0.50
C ILE A 171 7.43 5.99 -1.48
#